data_AF-A0A9D5BBQ7-F1
#
_entry.id   AF-A0A9D5BBQ7-F1
#
_cell.length_a   1.000
_cell.length_b   1.000
_cell.length_c   1.000
_cell.angle_alpha   90.00
_cell.angle_beta   90.00
_cell.angle_gamma   90.00
#
_symmetry.space_group_name_H-M   'P 1'
#
loop_
_entity.id
_entity.type
_entity.pdbx_description
1 polymer ?
#
loop_
_entity_poly.entity_id
_entity_poly.type
_entity_poly.pdbx_seq_one_letter_code
_entity_poly.pdbx_strand_id
1 'polypeptide(L)'
;MVLAFRNITFYAVTVIAPDENPNTDGIHIGRSNGVTITNSNIGNGDDCISLGDGSQKVTVENVNYGPGHGISDGSLGKLTTEENVADLIVKNCTLTKTENGVRIKTWPDGQGKITITDTHFEDITMVDVMNPIIIDQEYCPWNKCSKKNPSQIKISKVTFKNIKGTSGTIEGVTIICSSGVPCEGMEIQL
;
A
#
# COMPACT_ATOMS: atom_id res chain seq x y z
N MET A 1 15.07 3.92 -0.74
CA MET A 1 14.78 3.18 0.50
C MET A 1 15.03 4.07 1.70
N VAL A 2 14.06 4.15 2.61
CA VAL A 2 14.09 4.82 3.91
C VAL A 2 13.95 3.73 4.96
N LEU A 3 14.99 3.49 5.76
CA LEU A 3 14.99 2.40 6.74
C LEU A 3 15.48 2.91 8.10
N ALA A 4 14.72 2.63 9.17
CA ALA A 4 15.08 2.97 10.55
C ALA A 4 15.26 4.48 10.82
N PHE A 5 14.49 5.32 10.15
CA PHE A 5 14.54 6.78 10.34
C PHE A 5 13.41 7.30 11.22
N ARG A 6 13.61 8.51 11.75
CA ARG A 6 12.58 9.24 12.51
C ARG A 6 12.46 10.67 12.00
N ASN A 7 11.23 11.15 11.86
CA ASN A 7 10.90 12.55 11.53
C ASN A 7 11.60 13.03 10.24
N ILE A 8 11.29 12.40 9.11
CA ILE A 8 11.81 12.78 7.80
C ILE A 8 10.70 13.29 6.90
N THR A 9 11.00 14.34 6.13
CA THR A 9 10.11 14.88 5.10
C THR A 9 10.76 14.82 3.73
N PHE A 10 10.08 14.19 2.77
CA PHE A 10 10.34 14.30 1.34
C PHE A 10 9.39 15.36 0.78
N TYR A 11 9.95 16.45 0.28
CA TYR A 11 9.19 17.58 -0.25
C TYR A 11 9.62 17.85 -1.68
N ALA A 12 8.65 18.01 -2.59
CA ALA A 12 8.91 18.33 -4.00
C ALA A 12 9.90 17.38 -4.68
N VAL A 13 9.77 16.08 -4.38
CA VAL A 13 10.59 15.03 -5.00
C VAL A 13 9.99 14.67 -6.36
N THR A 14 10.86 14.55 -7.36
CA THR A 14 10.50 14.02 -8.67
C THR A 14 11.27 12.74 -8.94
N VAL A 15 10.57 11.64 -9.21
CA VAL A 15 11.14 10.36 -9.63
C VAL A 15 10.60 10.02 -11.01
N ILE A 16 11.49 9.68 -11.94
CA ILE A 16 11.14 9.32 -13.31
C ILE A 16 11.94 8.07 -13.69
N ALA A 17 11.24 6.98 -13.95
CA ALA A 17 11.76 5.78 -14.56
C ALA A 17 10.76 5.24 -15.59
N PRO A 18 11.22 4.52 -16.64
CA PRO A 18 10.34 3.80 -17.57
C PRO A 18 9.44 2.79 -16.84
N ASP A 19 8.21 2.61 -17.36
CA ASP A 19 7.20 1.68 -16.81
C ASP A 19 7.63 0.22 -16.95
N GLU A 20 8.42 -0.09 -17.98
CA GLU A 20 8.86 -1.46 -18.27
C GLU A 20 10.01 -1.92 -17.37
N ASN A 21 10.53 -1.04 -16.50
CA ASN A 21 11.65 -1.36 -15.61
C ASN A 21 11.14 -1.90 -14.27
N PRO A 22 11.22 -3.22 -14.03
CA PRO A 22 10.72 -3.80 -12.78
C PRO A 22 11.55 -3.31 -11.58
N ASN A 23 10.94 -3.32 -10.39
CA ASN A 23 11.61 -3.06 -9.11
C ASN A 23 12.24 -1.67 -8.99
N THR A 24 11.64 -0.68 -9.65
CA THR A 24 12.02 0.73 -9.58
C THR A 24 11.19 1.51 -8.57
N ASP A 25 10.89 0.90 -7.41
CA ASP A 25 10.10 1.51 -6.33
C ASP A 25 10.53 2.97 -6.07
N GLY A 26 9.55 3.87 -5.98
CA GLY A 26 9.82 5.29 -5.79
C GLY A 26 10.39 5.55 -4.40
N ILE A 27 9.55 5.42 -3.37
CA ILE A 27 9.95 5.54 -1.97
C ILE A 27 9.49 4.33 -1.18
N HIS A 28 10.41 3.39 -0.96
CA HIS A 28 10.22 2.29 -0.02
C HIS A 28 10.55 2.73 1.42
N ILE A 29 9.62 2.53 2.36
CA ILE A 29 9.74 2.90 3.78
C ILE A 29 9.70 1.64 4.65
N GLY A 30 10.69 1.41 5.50
CA GLY A 30 10.68 0.33 6.49
C GLY A 30 11.11 0.82 7.88
N ARG A 31 10.53 0.26 8.93
CA ARG A 31 10.88 0.46 10.35
C ARG A 31 11.11 1.92 10.74
N SER A 32 10.35 2.83 10.15
CA SER A 32 10.53 4.27 10.29
C SER A 32 9.33 4.90 10.99
N ASN A 33 9.54 6.02 11.69
CA ASN A 33 8.48 6.70 12.44
C ASN A 33 8.41 8.19 12.10
N GLY A 34 7.25 8.68 11.69
CA GLY A 34 7.09 10.09 11.33
C GLY A 34 7.73 10.40 9.98
N VAL A 35 7.26 9.73 8.92
CA VAL A 35 7.72 9.98 7.54
C VAL A 35 6.63 10.74 6.81
N THR A 36 6.96 11.87 6.20
CA THR A 36 6.05 12.65 5.36
C THR A 36 6.57 12.70 3.94
N ILE A 37 5.73 12.38 2.96
CA ILE A 37 6.00 12.56 1.54
C ILE A 37 4.95 13.52 1.01
N THR A 38 5.37 14.66 0.48
CA THR A 38 4.41 15.67 0.03
C THR A 38 4.84 16.45 -1.21
N ASN A 39 3.84 16.94 -1.96
CA ASN A 39 3.99 17.78 -3.14
C ASN A 39 4.94 17.19 -4.19
N SER A 40 4.87 15.88 -4.39
CA SER A 40 5.86 15.11 -5.17
C SER A 40 5.24 14.52 -6.43
N ASN A 41 6.07 14.24 -7.44
CA ASN A 41 5.68 13.59 -8.69
C ASN A 41 6.51 12.33 -8.88
N ILE A 42 5.88 11.16 -8.88
CA ILE A 42 6.60 9.88 -8.96
C ILE A 42 6.04 9.10 -10.15
N GLY A 43 6.92 8.56 -10.99
CA GLY A 43 6.55 7.65 -12.07
C GLY A 43 7.67 6.64 -12.29
N ASN A 44 7.33 5.36 -12.28
CA ASN A 44 8.28 4.25 -12.36
C ASN A 44 7.57 2.99 -12.92
N GLY A 45 8.25 1.84 -12.86
CA GLY A 45 7.71 0.53 -13.25
C GLY A 45 7.44 -0.41 -12.07
N ASP A 46 7.32 0.10 -10.84
CA ASP A 46 6.95 -0.71 -9.66
C ASP A 46 6.12 0.10 -8.64
N ASP A 47 6.12 -0.20 -7.34
CA ASP A 47 5.32 0.56 -6.37
C ASP A 47 5.79 2.04 -6.29
N CYS A 48 4.85 2.99 -6.26
CA CYS A 48 5.13 4.42 -6.02
C CYS A 48 5.81 4.58 -4.68
N ILE A 49 5.09 4.08 -3.67
CA ILE A 49 5.40 4.12 -2.27
C ILE A 49 4.99 2.75 -1.76
N SER A 50 5.96 2.08 -1.13
CA SER A 50 5.77 0.78 -0.50
C SER A 50 6.13 0.89 0.98
N LEU A 51 5.20 0.50 1.86
CA LEU A 51 5.43 0.42 3.30
C LEU A 51 5.82 -1.00 3.69
N GLY A 52 6.99 -1.13 4.31
CA GLY A 52 7.49 -2.33 4.96
C GLY A 52 7.23 -2.31 6.47
N ASP A 53 7.67 -3.39 7.11
CA ASP A 53 7.42 -3.70 8.52
C ASP A 53 7.85 -2.60 9.49
N GLY A 54 7.18 -2.49 10.64
CA GLY A 54 7.54 -1.55 11.71
C GLY A 54 7.36 -0.07 11.39
N SER A 55 6.84 0.27 10.20
CA SER A 55 6.61 1.65 9.80
C SER A 55 5.40 2.24 10.54
N GLN A 56 5.56 3.41 11.13
CA GLN A 56 4.51 4.08 11.89
C GLN A 56 4.44 5.56 11.56
N LYS A 57 3.24 6.15 11.60
CA LYS A 57 3.03 7.60 11.38
C LYS A 57 3.60 8.05 10.04
N VAL A 58 3.08 7.45 8.97
CA VAL A 58 3.49 7.75 7.61
C VAL A 58 2.39 8.57 6.95
N THR A 59 2.74 9.72 6.38
CA THR A 59 1.79 10.60 5.66
C THR A 59 2.27 10.79 4.23
N VAL A 60 1.40 10.48 3.28
CA VAL A 60 1.58 10.74 1.84
C VAL A 60 0.50 11.72 1.43
N GLU A 61 0.86 12.93 1.04
CA GLU A 61 -0.10 13.99 0.77
C GLU A 61 0.26 14.80 -0.47
N ASN A 62 -0.71 15.13 -1.34
CA ASN A 62 -0.48 15.93 -2.55
C ASN A 62 0.57 15.29 -3.48
N VAL A 63 0.45 13.98 -3.73
CA VAL A 63 1.37 13.26 -4.60
C VAL A 63 0.67 12.90 -5.91
N ASN A 64 1.29 13.23 -7.03
CA ASN A 64 0.90 12.70 -8.33
C ASN A 64 1.76 11.47 -8.63
N TYR A 65 1.09 10.41 -9.03
CA TYR A 65 1.72 9.15 -9.34
C TYR A 65 1.28 8.62 -10.70
N GLY A 66 2.21 8.08 -11.47
CA GLY A 66 1.90 7.39 -12.71
C GLY A 66 3.01 7.50 -13.76
N PRO A 67 3.37 6.41 -14.45
CA PRO A 67 2.83 5.03 -14.33
C PRO A 67 3.41 4.24 -13.12
N GLY A 68 3.05 2.95 -13.01
CA GLY A 68 3.61 1.94 -12.08
C GLY A 68 2.55 1.19 -11.23
N HIS A 69 2.92 0.57 -10.10
CA HIS A 69 2.07 -0.38 -9.34
C HIS A 69 1.16 0.20 -8.24
N GLY A 70 1.17 1.51 -7.99
CA GLY A 70 0.29 2.17 -7.03
C GLY A 70 0.95 2.43 -5.68
N ILE A 71 0.14 2.64 -4.64
CA ILE A 71 0.60 2.80 -3.26
C ILE A 71 0.27 1.53 -2.48
N SER A 72 1.29 0.88 -1.93
CA SER A 72 1.16 -0.43 -1.28
C SER A 72 1.58 -0.37 0.19
N ASP A 73 0.72 -0.85 1.09
CA ASP A 73 1.09 -1.30 2.43
C ASP A 73 1.44 -2.80 2.37
N GLY A 74 2.72 -3.10 2.61
CA GLY A 74 3.32 -4.41 2.47
C GLY A 74 4.10 -4.63 1.18
N SER A 75 4.52 -5.87 0.88
CA SER A 75 3.99 -7.10 1.48
C SER A 75 4.48 -7.40 2.89
N LEU A 76 3.58 -7.90 3.73
CA LEU A 76 3.86 -8.29 5.12
C LEU A 76 3.43 -9.73 5.41
N GLY A 77 4.07 -10.37 6.38
CA GLY A 77 3.81 -11.71 6.89
C GLY A 77 4.86 -12.73 6.49
N LYS A 78 5.89 -12.33 5.74
CA LYS A 78 6.88 -13.25 5.20
C LYS A 78 7.86 -13.70 6.28
N LEU A 79 8.28 -12.80 7.15
CA LEU A 79 9.25 -13.07 8.22
C LEU A 79 8.59 -13.03 9.60
N THR A 80 9.09 -13.84 10.52
CA THR A 80 8.63 -13.87 11.93
C THR A 80 9.07 -12.64 12.72
N THR A 81 10.05 -11.89 12.22
CA THR A 81 10.68 -10.73 12.86
C THR A 81 10.11 -9.41 12.38
N GLU A 82 9.02 -9.43 11.61
CA GLU A 82 8.35 -8.21 11.18
C GLU A 82 7.64 -7.56 12.38
N GLU A 83 7.50 -6.25 12.31
CA GLU A 83 6.88 -5.43 13.33
C GLU A 83 5.57 -4.81 12.80
N ASN A 84 4.68 -4.42 13.72
CA ASN A 84 3.40 -3.81 13.38
C ASN A 84 3.57 -2.55 12.53
N VAL A 85 2.65 -2.36 11.58
CA VAL A 85 2.51 -1.14 10.78
C VAL A 85 1.27 -0.41 11.26
N ALA A 86 1.38 0.90 11.50
CA ALA A 86 0.25 1.67 12.00
C ALA A 86 0.28 3.14 11.58
N ASP A 87 -0.89 3.78 11.52
CA ASP A 87 -1.01 5.22 11.28
C ASP A 87 -0.41 5.61 9.91
N LEU A 88 -0.99 5.05 8.85
CA LEU A 88 -0.71 5.41 7.47
C LEU A 88 -1.84 6.31 6.96
N ILE A 89 -1.49 7.50 6.48
CA ILE A 89 -2.42 8.42 5.83
C ILE A 89 -1.95 8.66 4.40
N VAL A 90 -2.80 8.37 3.43
CA VAL A 90 -2.61 8.71 2.01
C VAL A 90 -3.75 9.61 1.60
N LYS A 91 -3.44 10.86 1.25
CA LYS A 91 -4.47 11.89 1.05
C LYS A 91 -4.19 12.82 -0.13
N ASN A 92 -5.26 13.21 -0.83
CA ASN A 92 -5.19 14.21 -1.91
C ASN A 92 -4.17 13.82 -2.99
N CYS A 93 -4.19 12.56 -3.40
CA CYS A 93 -3.27 12.01 -4.40
C CYS A 93 -3.99 11.77 -5.72
N THR A 94 -3.24 11.85 -6.82
CA THR A 94 -3.74 11.45 -8.16
C THR A 94 -2.90 10.30 -8.68
N LEU A 95 -3.52 9.17 -9.00
CA LEU A 95 -2.86 8.01 -9.60
C LEU A 95 -3.31 7.89 -11.05
N THR A 96 -2.36 7.85 -11.98
CA THR A 96 -2.61 7.88 -13.43
C THR A 96 -1.92 6.70 -14.11
N LYS A 97 -2.68 5.89 -14.86
CA LYS A 97 -2.16 4.75 -15.64
C LYS A 97 -1.32 3.79 -14.79
N THR A 98 -1.84 3.45 -13.62
CA THR A 98 -1.19 2.54 -12.69
C THR A 98 -1.86 1.17 -12.71
N GLU A 99 -1.10 0.12 -12.43
CA GLU A 99 -1.65 -1.23 -12.31
C GLU A 99 -2.62 -1.33 -11.12
N ASN A 100 -2.28 -0.71 -9.99
CA ASN A 100 -3.13 -0.66 -8.82
C ASN A 100 -3.27 0.78 -8.34
N GLY A 101 -4.38 1.07 -7.65
CA GLY A 101 -4.57 2.32 -6.95
C GLY A 101 -3.92 2.25 -5.57
N VAL A 102 -4.74 1.94 -4.57
CA VAL A 102 -4.29 1.73 -3.19
C VAL A 102 -4.44 0.27 -2.80
N ARG A 103 -3.41 -0.26 -2.12
CA ARG A 103 -3.31 -1.70 -1.86
C ARG A 103 -2.77 -1.99 -0.46
N ILE A 104 -3.36 -2.97 0.22
CA ILE A 104 -2.75 -3.65 1.38
C ILE A 104 -2.53 -5.11 0.99
N LYS A 105 -1.30 -5.63 1.12
CA LYS A 105 -0.93 -6.99 0.69
C LYS A 105 -0.24 -7.78 1.80
N THR A 106 -0.80 -8.93 2.18
CA THR A 106 -0.21 -9.81 3.21
C THR A 106 -0.14 -11.26 2.73
N TRP A 107 0.87 -12.00 3.22
CA TRP A 107 1.07 -13.40 2.87
C TRP A 107 0.00 -14.32 3.51
N PRO A 108 -0.51 -15.34 2.79
CA PRO A 108 -1.56 -16.25 3.26
C PRO A 108 -1.10 -17.20 4.37
N ASP A 109 0.04 -17.87 4.29
CA ASP A 109 0.57 -18.70 5.40
C ASP A 109 1.68 -17.95 6.13
N GLY A 110 1.39 -16.69 6.49
CA GLY A 110 2.37 -15.79 7.07
C GLY A 110 2.87 -16.27 8.43
N GLN A 111 4.19 -16.25 8.62
CA GLN A 111 4.82 -16.72 9.86
C GLN A 111 4.79 -15.65 10.97
N GLY A 112 4.71 -14.37 10.58
CA GLY A 112 4.60 -13.23 11.49
C GLY A 112 3.17 -13.02 11.99
N LYS A 113 3.03 -12.71 13.29
CA LYS A 113 1.76 -12.30 13.92
C LYS A 113 1.80 -10.80 14.22
N ILE A 114 1.69 -10.01 13.17
CA ILE A 114 1.67 -8.55 13.27
C ILE A 114 0.27 -7.99 13.00
N THR A 115 0.12 -6.71 13.29
CA THR A 115 -1.08 -5.93 12.98
C THR A 115 -0.74 -4.80 12.02
N ILE A 116 -1.58 -4.60 11.02
CA ILE A 116 -1.67 -3.41 10.17
C ILE A 116 -2.92 -2.66 10.61
N THR A 117 -2.79 -1.43 11.10
CA THR A 117 -3.97 -0.70 11.60
C THR A 117 -3.92 0.81 11.46
N ASP A 118 -5.09 1.45 11.51
CA ASP A 118 -5.22 2.90 11.40
C ASP A 118 -4.65 3.39 10.04
N THR A 119 -5.14 2.78 8.95
CA THR A 119 -4.74 3.10 7.58
C THR A 119 -5.86 3.86 6.86
N HIS A 120 -5.57 5.04 6.35
CA HIS A 120 -6.55 5.95 5.77
C HIS A 120 -6.16 6.35 4.35
N PHE A 121 -7.01 5.99 3.38
CA PHE A 121 -6.90 6.41 1.98
C PHE A 121 -8.04 7.40 1.69
N GLU A 122 -7.70 8.67 1.50
CA GLU A 122 -8.67 9.78 1.44
C GLU A 122 -8.46 10.70 0.24
N ASP A 123 -9.55 11.16 -0.38
CA ASP A 123 -9.51 12.20 -1.43
C ASP A 123 -8.58 11.81 -2.60
N ILE A 124 -8.71 10.59 -3.11
CA ILE A 124 -7.82 10.05 -4.16
C ILE A 124 -8.52 10.08 -5.52
N THR A 125 -7.84 10.61 -6.54
CA THR A 125 -8.31 10.58 -7.93
C THR A 125 -7.58 9.50 -8.73
N MET A 126 -8.31 8.59 -9.35
CA MET A 126 -7.81 7.49 -10.18
C MET A 126 -8.08 7.80 -11.66
N VAL A 127 -7.05 7.84 -12.49
CA VAL A 127 -7.14 8.09 -13.93
C VAL A 127 -6.55 6.90 -14.67
N ASP A 128 -7.41 6.10 -15.31
CA ASP A 128 -7.01 4.90 -16.05
C ASP A 128 -6.23 3.89 -15.18
N VAL A 129 -6.69 3.67 -13.94
CA VAL A 129 -6.09 2.71 -13.01
C VAL A 129 -6.70 1.33 -13.23
N MET A 130 -5.88 0.28 -13.34
CA MET A 130 -6.39 -1.06 -13.63
C MET A 130 -7.17 -1.66 -12.46
N ASN A 131 -6.60 -1.65 -11.25
CA ASN A 131 -7.23 -2.20 -10.04
C ASN A 131 -7.28 -1.14 -8.92
N PRO A 132 -8.40 -0.40 -8.73
CA PRO A 132 -8.39 0.80 -7.90
C PRO A 132 -8.14 0.58 -6.41
N ILE A 133 -8.83 -0.38 -5.77
CA ILE A 133 -8.74 -0.62 -4.33
C ILE A 133 -8.58 -2.11 -4.06
N ILE A 134 -7.51 -2.50 -3.38
CA ILE A 134 -7.20 -3.90 -3.06
C ILE A 134 -6.83 -4.07 -1.58
N ILE A 135 -7.46 -5.04 -0.91
CA ILE A 135 -6.88 -5.72 0.24
C ILE A 135 -6.71 -7.18 -0.17
N ASP A 136 -5.48 -7.68 -0.13
CA ASP A 136 -5.15 -9.05 -0.51
C ASP A 136 -4.35 -9.74 0.59
N GLN A 137 -5.04 -10.52 1.43
CA GLN A 137 -4.40 -11.38 2.42
C GLN A 137 -3.98 -12.76 1.86
N GLU A 138 -4.07 -12.96 0.55
CA GLU A 138 -3.57 -14.14 -0.16
C GLU A 138 -2.41 -13.84 -1.12
N TYR A 139 -1.74 -12.71 -0.92
CA TYR A 139 -0.68 -12.24 -1.79
C TYR A 139 0.44 -13.29 -1.91
N CYS A 140 0.63 -13.80 -3.12
CA CYS A 140 1.49 -14.95 -3.40
C CYS A 140 2.33 -14.69 -4.66
N PRO A 141 3.38 -13.86 -4.55
CA PRO A 141 4.20 -13.51 -5.71
C PRO A 141 4.83 -14.78 -6.30
N TRP A 142 4.67 -14.94 -7.61
CA TRP A 142 5.18 -16.06 -8.41
C TRP A 142 4.71 -17.44 -7.94
N ASN A 143 3.57 -17.53 -7.26
CA ASN A 143 3.05 -18.76 -6.67
C ASN A 143 4.03 -19.45 -5.69
N LYS A 144 4.96 -18.70 -5.10
CA LYS A 144 5.96 -19.20 -4.13
C LYS A 144 5.49 -19.01 -2.69
N CYS A 145 4.28 -19.47 -2.38
CA CYS A 145 3.71 -19.43 -1.03
C CYS A 145 2.96 -20.73 -0.72
N SER A 146 2.67 -20.96 0.56
CA SER A 146 1.66 -21.93 1.00
C SER A 146 0.33 -21.20 1.19
N LYS A 147 -0.76 -21.77 0.68
CA LYS A 147 -2.13 -21.33 0.96
C LYS A 147 -2.90 -22.35 1.82
N LYS A 148 -2.18 -23.26 2.49
CA LYS A 148 -2.80 -24.31 3.33
C LYS A 148 -3.44 -23.73 4.58
N ASN A 149 -2.83 -22.69 5.14
CA ASN A 149 -3.36 -21.94 6.27
C ASN A 149 -3.66 -20.50 5.84
N PRO A 150 -4.63 -19.84 6.50
CA PRO A 150 -4.97 -18.45 6.24
C PRO A 150 -4.03 -17.48 6.95
N SER A 151 -4.01 -16.22 6.49
CA SER A 151 -3.05 -15.22 7.00
C SER A 151 -3.27 -14.97 8.48
N GLN A 152 -2.18 -14.87 9.24
CA GLN A 152 -2.24 -14.57 10.67
C GLN A 152 -2.02 -13.08 10.97
N ILE A 153 -1.96 -12.24 9.93
CA ILE A 153 -1.87 -10.79 10.08
C ILE A 153 -3.25 -10.22 10.32
N LYS A 154 -3.38 -9.44 11.39
CA LYS A 154 -4.59 -8.65 11.65
C LYS A 154 -4.53 -7.38 10.81
N ILE A 155 -5.58 -7.14 10.03
CA ILE A 155 -5.85 -5.84 9.40
C ILE A 155 -7.03 -5.21 10.13
N SER A 156 -6.89 -3.98 10.61
CA SER A 156 -7.99 -3.31 11.30
C SER A 156 -8.03 -1.80 11.14
N LYS A 157 -9.23 -1.20 11.18
CA LYS A 157 -9.43 0.24 11.09
C LYS A 157 -8.80 0.81 9.82
N VAL A 158 -9.32 0.34 8.68
CA VAL A 158 -8.90 0.81 7.37
C VAL A 158 -10.05 1.59 6.76
N THR A 159 -9.77 2.80 6.32
CA THR A 159 -10.75 3.71 5.72
C THR A 159 -10.40 3.98 4.27
N PHE A 160 -11.38 3.82 3.38
CA PHE A 160 -11.35 4.31 2.00
C PHE A 160 -12.44 5.37 1.86
N LYS A 161 -12.04 6.61 1.56
CA LYS A 161 -12.96 7.75 1.56
C LYS A 161 -12.73 8.68 0.37
N ASN A 162 -13.81 9.04 -0.32
CA ASN A 162 -13.79 9.96 -1.46
C ASN A 162 -12.73 9.55 -2.51
N ILE A 163 -12.75 8.28 -2.90
CA ILE A 163 -11.88 7.75 -3.96
C ILE A 163 -12.70 7.65 -5.23
N LYS A 164 -12.33 8.43 -6.25
CA LYS A 164 -13.09 8.60 -7.49
C LYS A 164 -12.21 8.38 -8.71
N GLY A 165 -12.81 7.93 -9.82
CA GLY A 165 -12.05 7.75 -11.05
C GLY A 165 -12.55 6.64 -11.96
N THR A 166 -11.64 6.13 -12.80
CA THR A 166 -11.91 5.00 -13.71
C THR A 166 -11.17 3.74 -13.26
N SER A 167 -11.77 2.58 -13.58
CA SER A 167 -11.24 1.24 -13.35
C SER A 167 -11.03 0.55 -14.69
N GLY A 168 -9.89 -0.12 -14.85
CA GLY A 168 -9.62 -0.98 -16.02
C GLY A 168 -10.24 -2.37 -15.91
N THR A 169 -10.60 -2.81 -14.70
CA THR A 169 -11.34 -4.06 -14.42
C THR A 169 -12.78 -3.77 -13.99
N ILE A 170 -13.61 -4.82 -13.98
CA ILE A 170 -15.01 -4.74 -13.52
C ILE A 170 -15.07 -4.46 -12.01
N GLU A 171 -14.14 -5.05 -11.27
CA GLU A 171 -14.03 -4.93 -9.82
C GLU A 171 -13.31 -3.63 -9.43
N GLY A 172 -14.08 -2.59 -9.11
CA GLY A 172 -13.52 -1.33 -8.56
C GLY A 172 -12.95 -1.48 -7.14
N VAL A 173 -13.38 -2.49 -6.39
CA VAL A 173 -12.94 -2.79 -5.02
C VAL A 173 -12.82 -4.30 -4.84
N THR A 174 -11.65 -4.77 -4.40
CA THR A 174 -11.39 -6.16 -4.08
C THR A 174 -10.90 -6.28 -2.64
N ILE A 175 -11.62 -7.01 -1.79
CA ILE A 175 -11.26 -7.21 -0.37
C ILE A 175 -11.25 -8.70 -0.07
N ILE A 176 -10.04 -9.24 0.05
CA ILE A 176 -9.75 -10.64 0.38
C ILE A 176 -9.14 -10.65 1.76
N CYS A 177 -9.98 -10.82 2.78
CA CYS A 177 -9.56 -10.93 4.17
C CYS A 177 -9.29 -12.38 4.57
N SER A 178 -8.38 -12.57 5.52
CA SER A 178 -8.04 -13.87 6.08
C SER A 178 -9.25 -14.50 6.78
N SER A 179 -9.50 -15.77 6.50
CA SER A 179 -10.49 -16.56 7.24
C SER A 179 -10.06 -16.90 8.67
N GLY A 180 -8.75 -16.85 8.97
CA GLY A 180 -8.20 -17.10 10.31
C GLY A 180 -8.18 -15.86 11.19
N VAL A 181 -7.95 -14.69 10.59
CA VAL A 181 -7.92 -13.39 11.27
C VAL A 181 -8.63 -12.34 10.40
N PRO A 182 -9.97 -12.31 10.39
CA PRO A 182 -10.72 -11.40 9.52
C PRO A 182 -10.41 -9.91 9.76
N CYS A 183 -10.49 -9.12 8.69
CA CYS A 183 -10.39 -7.67 8.77
C CYS A 183 -11.51 -7.10 9.66
N GLU A 184 -11.22 -6.03 10.39
CA GLU A 184 -12.16 -5.42 11.34
C GLU A 184 -12.15 -3.89 11.26
N GLY A 185 -13.30 -3.24 11.40
CA GLY A 185 -13.37 -1.78 11.30
C GLY A 185 -13.02 -1.26 9.91
N MET A 186 -13.52 -1.95 8.87
CA MET A 186 -13.40 -1.50 7.49
C MET A 186 -14.47 -0.44 7.20
N GLU A 187 -14.06 0.74 6.75
CA GLU A 187 -14.97 1.81 6.33
C GLU A 187 -14.74 2.15 4.86
N ILE A 188 -15.83 2.14 4.07
CA ILE A 188 -15.80 2.43 2.64
C ILE A 188 -16.86 3.50 2.35
N GLN A 189 -16.41 4.67 1.92
CA GLN A 189 -17.22 5.85 1.62
C GLN A 189 -16.72 6.45 0.30
N LEU A 190 -16.93 5.75 -0.82
CA LEU A 190 -16.43 6.13 -2.15
C LEU A 190 -17.19 7.30 -2.77
#